data_AF-A0AAZ3S5Q1-F1
#
_entry.id   AF-A0AAZ3S5Q1-F1
#
_cell.length_a   1.000
_cell.length_b   1.000
_cell.length_c   1.000
_cell.angle_alpha   90.00
_cell.angle_beta   90.00
_cell.angle_gamma   90.00
#
_symmetry.space_group_name_H-M   'P 1'
#
loop_
_entity.id
_entity.type
_entity.pdbx_description
1 polymer ?
#
loop_
_entity_poly.entity_id
_entity_poly.type
_entity_poly.pdbx_seq_one_letter_code
_entity_poly.pdbx_strand_id
1 'polypeptide(L)'
;MSTERFDCHYCKESLLGNKYVMKEDTQYCTKCYENLFSNCCEVCSLPIGCNCKDLSYKDCHWHEQCFKCAKCSRPLVEKPFAAKDEQLLCTECYSHEYSSKCSTCKKTIMPGSRKMEYKGNSWHETCFLCHRCQQPIGTKSFIPKDNGYFCVSCFEKQFAYQCCACKKVWQEPSTSPLRSASGTASVSPVCSAPCL
;
A
#
# COMPACT_ATOMS: atom_id res chain seq x y z
N MET A 1 52.09 -23.50 -36.51
CA MET A 1 51.06 -22.44 -36.36
C MET A 1 50.09 -22.91 -35.29
N SER A 2 50.19 -22.35 -34.10
CA SER A 2 49.32 -22.64 -32.97
C SER A 2 47.93 -22.09 -33.28
N THR A 3 46.97 -22.96 -33.55
CA THR A 3 45.56 -22.58 -33.61
C THR A 3 45.16 -22.13 -32.21
N GLU A 4 45.07 -20.82 -32.00
CA GLU A 4 44.51 -20.26 -30.78
C GLU A 4 43.10 -20.83 -30.63
N ARG A 5 42.89 -21.59 -29.56
CA ARG A 5 41.63 -22.27 -29.30
C ARG A 5 40.59 -21.23 -28.88
N PHE A 6 39.81 -20.78 -29.83
CA PHE A 6 38.69 -19.86 -29.62
C PHE A 6 37.42 -20.64 -29.29
N ASP A 7 37.44 -21.32 -28.15
CA ASP A 7 36.36 -22.22 -27.70
C ASP A 7 35.62 -21.61 -26.49
N CYS A 8 34.36 -22.01 -26.30
CA CYS A 8 33.59 -21.61 -25.13
C CYS A 8 34.26 -22.11 -23.84
N HIS A 9 34.41 -21.23 -22.85
CA HIS A 9 34.99 -21.57 -21.56
C HIS A 9 34.24 -22.70 -20.85
N TYR A 10 32.91 -22.78 -20.99
CA TYR A 10 32.08 -23.78 -20.34
C TYR A 10 31.93 -25.08 -21.15
N CYS A 11 31.29 -25.04 -22.33
CA CYS A 11 31.01 -26.25 -23.11
C CYS A 11 32.17 -26.73 -24.00
N LYS A 12 33.25 -25.94 -24.13
CA LYS A 12 34.42 -26.21 -24.99
C LYS A 12 34.11 -26.32 -26.49
N GLU A 13 32.91 -25.96 -26.94
CA GLU A 13 32.59 -25.88 -28.37
C GLU A 13 33.27 -24.66 -29.02
N SER A 14 33.65 -24.80 -30.28
CA SER A 14 34.28 -23.73 -31.06
C SER A 14 33.33 -22.53 -31.24
N LEU A 15 33.83 -21.34 -30.92
CA LEU A 15 33.10 -20.08 -31.09
C LEU A 15 33.36 -19.41 -32.45
N LEU A 16 34.17 -20.03 -33.30
CA LEU A 16 34.47 -19.51 -34.64
C LEU A 16 33.18 -19.40 -35.47
N GLY A 17 32.87 -18.18 -35.93
CA GLY A 17 31.65 -17.91 -36.70
C GLY A 17 30.35 -17.89 -35.88
N ASN A 18 30.41 -18.11 -34.57
CA ASN A 18 29.26 -18.12 -33.68
C ASN A 18 29.21 -16.85 -32.81
N LYS A 19 28.01 -16.47 -32.37
CA LYS A 19 27.84 -15.39 -31.38
C LYS A 19 28.39 -15.86 -30.02
N TYR A 20 29.11 -14.97 -29.34
CA TYR A 20 29.66 -15.23 -28.02
C TYR A 20 29.58 -13.96 -27.15
N VAL A 21 29.73 -14.15 -25.84
CA VAL A 21 29.73 -13.09 -24.84
C VAL A 21 30.99 -13.21 -23.99
N MET A 22 31.69 -12.10 -23.79
CA MET A 22 32.87 -12.00 -22.91
C MET A 22 32.42 -11.58 -21.50
N LYS A 23 32.89 -12.29 -20.46
CA LYS A 23 32.68 -11.95 -19.05
C LYS A 23 33.95 -12.27 -18.27
N GLU A 24 34.49 -11.30 -17.53
CA GLU A 24 35.71 -11.47 -16.71
C GLU A 24 36.88 -12.09 -17.52
N ASP A 25 37.15 -11.55 -18.71
CA ASP A 25 38.16 -12.05 -19.65
C ASP A 25 37.99 -13.51 -20.12
N THR A 26 36.82 -14.09 -19.90
CA THR A 26 36.45 -15.44 -20.39
C THR A 26 35.30 -15.38 -21.39
N GLN A 27 35.37 -16.23 -22.42
CA GLN A 27 34.42 -16.25 -23.53
C GLN A 27 33.40 -17.39 -23.38
N TYR A 28 32.11 -17.07 -23.48
CA TYR A 28 31.02 -18.05 -23.40
C TYR A 28 30.20 -18.03 -24.70
N CYS A 29 29.77 -19.19 -25.18
CA CYS A 29 28.72 -19.21 -26.21
C CYS A 29 27.44 -18.64 -25.62
N THR A 30 26.57 -18.07 -26.45
CA THR A 30 25.33 -17.43 -25.96
C THR A 30 24.49 -18.36 -25.10
N LYS A 31 24.38 -19.65 -25.46
CA LYS A 31 23.65 -20.66 -24.68
C LYS A 31 24.23 -20.86 -23.28
N CYS A 32 25.56 -20.98 -23.17
CA CYS A 32 26.21 -21.14 -21.87
C CYS A 32 26.11 -19.87 -21.05
N TYR A 33 26.27 -18.71 -21.66
CA TYR A 33 26.12 -17.43 -20.98
C TYR A 33 24.72 -17.27 -20.39
N GLU A 34 23.68 -17.52 -21.20
CA GLU A 34 22.28 -17.48 -20.76
C GLU A 34 22.04 -18.48 -19.62
N ASN A 35 22.51 -19.71 -19.74
CA ASN A 35 22.28 -20.72 -18.71
C ASN A 35 23.02 -20.45 -17.39
N LEU A 36 24.17 -19.78 -17.43
CA LEU A 36 25.00 -19.54 -16.25
C LEU A 36 24.72 -18.19 -15.57
N PHE A 37 24.26 -17.19 -16.33
CA PHE A 37 24.22 -15.80 -15.88
C PHE A 37 22.88 -15.09 -16.12
N SER A 38 21.92 -15.68 -16.82
CA SER A 38 20.59 -15.07 -16.96
C SER A 38 19.83 -15.10 -15.64
N ASN A 39 19.08 -14.02 -15.38
CA ASN A 39 18.09 -14.00 -14.32
C ASN A 39 16.99 -15.04 -14.57
N CYS A 40 16.52 -15.69 -13.51
CA CYS A 40 15.41 -16.63 -13.61
C CYS A 40 14.08 -15.91 -13.40
N CYS A 41 13.09 -16.24 -14.21
CA CYS A 41 11.74 -15.71 -14.04
C CYS A 41 11.08 -16.28 -12.78
N GLU A 42 10.55 -15.42 -11.92
CA GLU A 42 9.91 -15.80 -10.66
C GLU A 42 8.70 -16.74 -10.86
N VAL A 43 8.01 -16.63 -12.00
CA VAL A 43 6.77 -17.38 -12.24
C VAL A 43 7.01 -18.76 -12.88
N CYS A 44 7.98 -18.87 -13.78
CA CYS A 44 8.23 -20.12 -14.51
C CYS A 44 9.58 -20.76 -14.20
N SER A 45 10.43 -20.09 -13.42
CA SER A 45 11.78 -20.51 -13.05
C SER A 45 12.71 -20.77 -14.25
N LEU A 46 12.32 -20.35 -15.46
CA LEU A 46 13.14 -20.43 -16.65
C LEU A 46 14.05 -19.20 -16.77
N PRO A 47 15.27 -19.35 -17.32
CA PRO A 47 16.17 -18.23 -17.56
C PRO A 47 15.56 -17.25 -18.56
N ILE A 48 15.64 -15.97 -18.23
CA ILE A 48 15.24 -14.87 -19.11
C ILE A 48 16.39 -14.65 -20.09
N GLY A 49 16.17 -15.03 -21.35
CA GLY A 49 17.19 -14.92 -22.39
C GLY A 49 17.65 -13.47 -22.59
N CYS A 50 18.89 -13.29 -23.05
CA CYS A 50 19.48 -11.95 -23.19
C CYS A 50 18.76 -11.06 -24.22
N ASN A 51 17.98 -11.67 -25.12
CA ASN A 51 17.16 -10.99 -26.13
C ASN A 51 15.73 -10.69 -25.65
N CYS A 52 15.37 -11.07 -24.41
CA CYS A 52 14.05 -10.82 -23.85
C CYS A 52 14.06 -9.55 -23.00
N LYS A 53 12.91 -8.86 -22.92
CA LYS A 53 12.73 -7.75 -21.99
C LYS A 53 12.69 -8.31 -20.57
N ASP A 54 13.78 -8.14 -19.84
CA ASP A 54 13.89 -8.49 -18.43
C ASP A 54 13.20 -7.43 -17.58
N LEU A 55 12.06 -7.78 -16.99
CA LEU A 55 11.32 -6.91 -16.09
C LEU A 55 11.73 -7.24 -14.66
N SER A 56 12.23 -6.26 -13.92
CA SER A 56 12.70 -6.44 -12.55
C SER A 56 11.98 -5.55 -11.54
N TYR A 57 11.77 -6.10 -10.33
CA TYR A 57 11.20 -5.40 -9.18
C TYR A 57 11.59 -6.11 -7.88
N LYS A 58 12.22 -5.40 -6.94
CA LYS A 58 12.73 -5.94 -5.67
C LYS A 58 13.57 -7.22 -5.85
N ASP A 59 14.56 -7.16 -6.75
CA ASP A 59 15.49 -8.26 -7.06
C ASP A 59 14.87 -9.51 -7.70
N CYS A 60 13.55 -9.57 -7.84
CA CYS A 60 12.85 -10.57 -8.62
C CYS A 60 12.77 -10.13 -10.09
N HIS A 61 12.75 -11.12 -10.98
CA HIS A 61 12.77 -10.93 -12.43
C HIS A 61 11.63 -11.70 -13.09
N TRP A 62 11.08 -11.16 -14.18
CA TRP A 62 9.96 -11.76 -14.90
C TRP A 62 10.13 -11.60 -16.40
N HIS A 63 9.71 -12.62 -17.13
CA HIS A 63 9.36 -12.43 -18.53
C HIS A 63 8.20 -11.42 -18.66
N GLU A 64 8.17 -10.69 -19.77
CA GLU A 64 7.06 -9.79 -20.11
C GLU A 64 5.68 -10.47 -19.99
N GLN A 65 5.55 -11.69 -20.51
CA GLN A 65 4.35 -12.52 -20.44
C GLN A 65 4.02 -13.06 -19.04
N CYS A 66 5.02 -13.11 -18.15
CA CYS A 66 4.89 -13.57 -16.77
C CYS A 66 4.57 -12.41 -15.81
N PHE A 67 4.86 -11.17 -16.21
CA PHE A 67 4.58 -9.96 -15.43
C PHE A 67 3.11 -9.54 -15.54
N LYS A 68 2.24 -10.29 -14.87
CA LYS A 68 0.78 -10.16 -14.95
C LYS A 68 0.13 -10.22 -13.57
N CYS A 69 -1.09 -9.71 -13.48
CA CYS A 69 -1.88 -9.74 -12.25
C CYS A 69 -2.20 -11.18 -11.86
N ALA A 70 -1.89 -11.57 -10.61
CA ALA A 70 -2.15 -12.92 -10.08
C ALA A 70 -3.64 -13.30 -10.07
N LYS A 71 -4.56 -12.32 -10.06
CA LYS A 71 -6.02 -12.55 -9.99
C LYS A 71 -6.69 -12.55 -11.36
N CYS A 72 -6.43 -11.55 -12.20
CA CYS A 72 -7.11 -11.39 -13.49
C CYS A 72 -6.24 -11.72 -14.69
N SER A 73 -4.98 -12.10 -14.49
CA SER A 73 -3.99 -12.43 -15.53
C SER A 73 -3.72 -11.33 -16.56
N ARG A 74 -4.20 -10.10 -16.35
CA ARG A 74 -3.90 -8.96 -17.23
C ARG A 74 -2.42 -8.54 -17.10
N PRO A 75 -1.75 -8.19 -18.20
CA PRO A 75 -0.36 -7.73 -18.16
C PRO A 75 -0.24 -6.42 -17.38
N LEU A 76 0.80 -6.33 -16.54
CA LEU A 76 1.10 -5.19 -15.67
C LEU A 76 2.23 -4.29 -16.21
N VAL A 77 2.80 -4.67 -17.35
CA VAL A 77 3.87 -3.92 -18.03
C VAL A 77 3.41 -2.47 -18.23
N GLU A 78 4.24 -1.53 -17.76
CA GLU A 78 4.00 -0.06 -17.85
C GLU A 78 2.70 0.42 -17.18
N LYS A 79 2.07 -0.41 -16.34
CA LYS A 79 0.85 -0.06 -15.59
C LYS A 79 1.14 0.01 -14.10
N PRO A 80 0.44 0.87 -13.34
CA PRO A 80 0.50 0.84 -11.90
C PRO A 80 0.07 -0.53 -11.36
N PHE A 81 0.84 -1.06 -10.42
CA PHE A 81 0.56 -2.33 -9.76
C PHE A 81 0.87 -2.24 -8.27
N ALA A 82 0.36 -3.20 -7.50
CA ALA A 82 0.67 -3.40 -6.10
C ALA A 82 1.36 -4.76 -5.94
N ALA A 83 2.47 -4.79 -5.20
CA ALA A 83 3.12 -6.01 -4.77
C ALA A 83 2.77 -6.25 -3.29
N LYS A 84 1.99 -7.29 -3.01
CA LYS A 84 1.58 -7.66 -1.65
C LYS A 84 1.63 -9.17 -1.49
N ASP A 85 2.22 -9.63 -0.39
CA ASP A 85 2.39 -11.06 -0.09
C ASP A 85 3.00 -11.83 -1.28
N GLU A 86 4.05 -11.26 -1.87
CA GLU A 86 4.76 -11.80 -3.06
C GLU A 86 3.91 -11.92 -4.33
N GLN A 87 2.68 -11.40 -4.33
CA GLN A 87 1.80 -11.37 -5.49
C GLN A 87 1.74 -10.00 -6.14
N LEU A 88 1.83 -9.98 -7.47
CA LEU A 88 1.60 -8.81 -8.29
C LEU A 88 0.11 -8.66 -8.60
N LEU A 89 -0.48 -7.53 -8.23
CA LEU A 89 -1.90 -7.24 -8.44
C LEU A 89 -2.06 -5.94 -9.21
N CYS A 90 -2.99 -5.92 -10.18
CA CYS A 90 -3.40 -4.66 -10.78
C CYS A 90 -4.17 -3.82 -9.73
N THR A 91 -4.20 -2.51 -9.93
CA THR A 91 -4.90 -1.57 -9.04
C THR A 91 -6.37 -1.94 -8.80
N GLU A 92 -7.06 -2.46 -9.81
CA GLU A 92 -8.45 -2.89 -9.74
C GLU A 92 -8.62 -4.11 -8.82
N CYS A 93 -7.85 -5.19 -9.03
CA CYS A 93 -7.90 -6.38 -8.17
C CYS A 93 -7.41 -6.06 -6.76
N TYR A 94 -6.36 -5.26 -6.62
CA TYR A 94 -5.87 -4.84 -5.31
C TYR A 94 -6.92 -4.03 -4.55
N SER A 95 -7.58 -3.09 -5.21
CA SER A 95 -8.69 -2.32 -4.63
C SER A 95 -9.86 -3.24 -4.25
N HIS A 96 -10.27 -4.15 -5.12
CA HIS A 96 -11.37 -5.08 -4.84
C HIS A 96 -11.13 -5.91 -3.56
N GLU A 97 -9.93 -6.44 -3.39
CA GLU A 97 -9.62 -7.34 -2.26
C GLU A 97 -9.35 -6.58 -0.95
N TYR A 98 -8.73 -5.39 -1.01
CA TYR A 98 -8.16 -4.75 0.18
C TYR A 98 -8.76 -3.39 0.53
N SER A 99 -9.79 -2.96 -0.17
CA SER A 99 -10.43 -1.68 0.11
C SER A 99 -11.54 -1.79 1.15
N SER A 100 -11.62 -0.78 2.00
CA SER A 100 -12.79 -0.55 2.87
C SER A 100 -13.80 0.32 2.12
N LYS A 101 -15.10 0.10 2.32
CA LYS A 101 -16.14 0.98 1.76
C LYS A 101 -16.42 2.13 2.72
N CYS A 102 -16.50 3.35 2.19
CA CYS A 102 -16.87 4.52 2.98
C CYS A 102 -18.32 4.40 3.44
N SER A 103 -18.58 4.57 4.73
CA SER A 103 -19.91 4.35 5.29
C SER A 103 -20.90 5.46 4.90
N THR A 104 -20.40 6.67 4.59
CA THR A 104 -21.20 7.81 4.12
C THR A 104 -21.47 7.74 2.62
N CYS A 105 -20.44 7.77 1.77
CA CYS A 105 -20.63 7.88 0.32
C CYS A 105 -20.72 6.52 -0.40
N LYS A 106 -20.53 5.40 0.32
CA LYS A 106 -20.51 4.02 -0.18
C LYS A 106 -19.44 3.70 -1.22
N LYS A 107 -18.59 4.68 -1.58
CA LYS A 107 -17.46 4.48 -2.50
C LYS A 107 -16.29 3.83 -1.79
N THR A 108 -15.47 3.17 -2.59
CA THR A 108 -14.24 2.52 -2.17
C THR A 108 -13.22 3.51 -1.61
N ILE A 109 -12.61 3.17 -0.48
CA ILE A 109 -11.46 3.88 0.09
C ILE A 109 -10.21 3.17 -0.42
N MET A 110 -9.39 3.88 -1.19
CA MET A 110 -8.19 3.30 -1.79
C MET A 110 -7.24 2.78 -0.70
N PRO A 111 -6.71 1.54 -0.82
CA PRO A 111 -5.75 1.04 0.15
C PRO A 111 -4.49 1.93 0.14
N GLY A 112 -3.95 2.23 1.33
CA GLY A 112 -2.82 3.17 1.49
C GLY A 112 -3.21 4.65 1.55
N SER A 113 -4.46 5.01 1.24
CA SER A 113 -4.96 6.36 1.48
C SER A 113 -5.35 6.58 2.95
N ARG A 114 -5.26 7.82 3.44
CA ARG A 114 -5.70 8.17 4.79
C ARG A 114 -7.22 7.95 4.90
N LYS A 115 -7.62 7.21 5.94
CA LYS A 115 -9.01 6.89 6.24
C LYS A 115 -9.33 7.11 7.70
N MET A 116 -10.60 7.33 7.98
CA MET A 116 -11.13 7.45 9.34
C MET A 116 -11.79 6.13 9.72
N GLU A 117 -11.51 5.61 10.92
CA GLU A 117 -12.09 4.36 11.41
C GLU A 117 -12.66 4.54 12.81
N TYR A 118 -13.90 4.08 13.00
CA TYR A 118 -14.59 4.10 14.28
C TYR A 118 -15.71 3.06 14.32
N LYS A 119 -15.79 2.26 15.40
CA LYS A 119 -16.78 1.18 15.58
C LYS A 119 -16.92 0.26 14.36
N GLY A 120 -15.80 -0.16 13.76
CA GLY A 120 -15.78 -1.07 12.61
C GLY A 120 -16.20 -0.46 11.27
N ASN A 121 -16.52 0.83 11.24
CA ASN A 121 -16.84 1.56 10.02
C ASN A 121 -15.63 2.36 9.54
N SER A 122 -15.53 2.55 8.22
CA SER A 122 -14.50 3.37 7.58
C SER A 122 -15.11 4.52 6.80
N TRP A 123 -14.38 5.64 6.70
CA TRP A 123 -14.75 6.82 5.91
C TRP A 123 -13.53 7.42 5.23
N HIS A 124 -13.76 8.10 4.09
CA HIS A 124 -12.77 9.06 3.57
C HIS A 124 -12.58 10.21 4.59
N GLU A 125 -11.40 10.81 4.62
CA GLU A 125 -11.10 11.97 5.47
C GLU A 125 -12.09 13.12 5.26
N THR A 126 -12.53 13.32 4.02
CA THR A 126 -13.53 14.33 3.62
C THR A 126 -14.98 13.91 3.86
N CYS A 127 -15.25 12.63 4.13
CA CYS A 127 -16.59 12.09 4.35
C CYS A 127 -16.93 11.92 5.84
N PHE A 128 -15.93 12.05 6.73
CA PHE A 128 -16.12 12.03 8.18
C PHE A 128 -16.42 13.45 8.67
N LEU A 129 -17.68 13.84 8.51
CA LEU A 129 -18.16 15.20 8.72
C LEU A 129 -18.80 15.39 10.10
N CYS A 130 -18.64 16.58 10.65
CA CYS A 130 -19.41 17.01 11.82
C CYS A 130 -20.89 17.17 11.45
N HIS A 131 -21.79 16.52 12.18
CA HIS A 131 -23.23 16.58 11.92
C HIS A 131 -23.78 18.02 11.97
N ARG A 132 -23.17 18.90 12.76
CA ARG A 132 -23.61 20.29 12.91
C ARG A 132 -23.05 21.23 11.83
N CYS A 133 -21.74 21.31 11.68
CA CYS A 133 -21.10 22.26 10.75
C CYS A 133 -20.82 21.70 9.37
N GLN A 134 -21.04 20.39 9.17
CA GLN A 134 -20.78 19.66 7.93
C GLN A 134 -19.32 19.77 7.43
N GLN A 135 -18.39 20.19 8.31
CA GLN A 135 -16.97 20.25 8.01
C GLN A 135 -16.27 18.93 8.31
N PRO A 136 -15.25 18.53 7.53
CA PRO A 136 -14.43 17.37 7.81
C PRO A 136 -13.77 17.49 9.18
N ILE A 137 -13.98 16.49 10.03
CA ILE A 137 -13.31 16.43 11.33
C ILE A 137 -11.85 15.99 11.14
N GLY A 138 -11.61 15.09 10.17
CA GLY A 138 -10.28 14.54 9.90
C GLY A 138 -9.67 13.90 11.15
N THR A 139 -8.37 14.12 11.38
CA THR A 139 -7.63 13.57 12.55
C THR A 139 -7.87 14.30 13.86
N LYS A 140 -8.78 15.29 13.88
CA LYS A 140 -9.15 16.05 15.08
C LYS A 140 -10.03 15.21 15.99
N SER A 141 -10.04 15.54 17.28
CA SER A 141 -10.91 14.87 18.24
C SER A 141 -12.39 15.08 17.88
N PHE A 142 -13.19 14.04 18.09
CA PHE A 142 -14.63 14.05 17.84
C PHE A 142 -15.39 13.43 19.00
N ILE A 143 -16.68 13.75 19.07
CA ILE A 143 -17.59 13.24 20.10
C ILE A 143 -18.78 12.59 19.39
N PRO A 144 -18.98 11.26 19.55
CA PRO A 144 -20.15 10.57 19.02
C PRO A 144 -21.37 10.80 19.93
N LYS A 145 -22.49 11.26 19.38
CA LYS A 145 -23.74 11.49 20.12
C LYS A 145 -24.96 11.35 19.20
N ASP A 146 -26.05 10.75 19.69
CA ASP A 146 -27.34 10.63 18.99
C ASP A 146 -27.22 10.23 17.50
N ASN A 147 -26.39 9.22 17.22
CA ASN A 147 -26.11 8.69 15.87
C ASN A 147 -25.33 9.61 14.91
N GLY A 148 -24.78 10.73 15.40
CA GLY A 148 -23.91 11.64 14.66
C GLY A 148 -22.52 11.79 15.29
N TYR A 149 -21.60 12.36 14.52
CA TYR A 149 -20.26 12.73 14.98
C TYR A 149 -20.17 14.24 15.06
N PHE A 150 -19.64 14.77 16.16
CA PHE A 150 -19.50 16.21 16.36
C PHE A 150 -18.02 16.56 16.55
N CYS A 151 -17.58 17.68 15.97
CA CYS A 151 -16.30 18.25 16.37
C CYS A 151 -16.43 18.90 17.75
N VAL A 152 -15.35 18.91 18.53
CA VAL A 152 -15.32 19.44 19.91
C VAL A 152 -15.95 20.84 19.99
N SER A 153 -15.57 21.75 19.08
CA SER A 153 -16.09 23.12 19.10
C SER A 153 -17.60 23.23 18.84
N CYS A 154 -18.18 22.35 18.00
CA CYS A 154 -19.63 22.35 17.79
C CYS A 154 -20.35 21.69 18.97
N PHE A 155 -19.74 20.64 19.54
CA PHE A 155 -20.29 19.96 20.68
C PHE A 155 -20.35 20.87 21.91
N GLU A 156 -19.25 21.56 22.23
CA GLU A 156 -19.20 22.53 23.33
C GLU A 156 -20.24 23.64 23.15
N LYS A 157 -20.40 24.19 21.94
CA LYS A 157 -21.39 25.27 21.71
C LYS A 157 -22.84 24.83 21.84
N GLN A 158 -23.15 23.55 21.63
CA GLN A 158 -24.52 23.04 21.64
C GLN A 158 -24.90 22.29 22.90
N PHE A 159 -23.95 21.64 23.57
CA PHE A 159 -24.20 20.68 24.64
C PHE A 159 -23.39 20.95 25.91
N ALA A 160 -22.44 21.90 25.91
CA ALA A 160 -21.83 22.33 27.16
C ALA A 160 -22.85 23.12 27.97
N TYR A 161 -23.15 22.66 29.18
CA TYR A 161 -23.77 23.51 30.17
C TYR A 161 -22.69 24.41 30.78
N GLN A 162 -22.85 25.72 30.62
CA GLN A 162 -22.01 26.69 31.30
C GLN A 162 -22.51 26.84 32.73
N CYS A 163 -21.63 26.62 33.71
CA CYS A 163 -21.95 26.94 35.10
C CYS A 163 -22.18 28.45 35.22
N CYS A 164 -23.38 28.85 35.64
CA CYS A 164 -23.75 30.26 35.82
C CYS A 164 -22.87 30.98 36.87
N ALA A 165 -22.26 30.23 37.80
CA ALA A 165 -21.45 30.78 38.88
C ALA A 165 -19.95 30.92 38.54
N CYS A 166 -19.34 29.96 37.82
CA CYS A 166 -17.89 29.97 37.56
C CYS A 166 -17.50 30.07 36.08
N LYS A 167 -18.48 30.16 35.18
CA LYS A 167 -18.32 30.20 33.71
C LYS A 167 -17.55 29.02 33.09
N LYS A 168 -17.25 27.95 33.84
CA LYS A 168 -16.63 26.72 33.31
C LYS A 168 -17.68 25.82 32.65
N VAL A 169 -17.22 25.11 31.61
CA VAL A 169 -18.00 24.14 30.85
C VAL A 169 -18.04 22.80 31.61
N TRP A 170 -19.25 22.29 31.87
CA TRP A 170 -19.47 20.97 32.46
C TRP A 170 -19.86 19.96 31.37
N GLN A 171 -19.20 18.79 31.34
CA GLN A 171 -19.50 17.69 30.40
C GLN A 171 -19.91 16.45 31.19
N GLU A 172 -20.90 15.70 30.72
CA GLU A 172 -21.25 14.41 31.31
C GLU A 172 -20.08 13.41 31.19
N PRO A 173 -19.87 12.53 32.18
CA PRO A 173 -18.72 11.62 32.22
C PRO A 173 -18.66 10.60 31.06
N SER A 174 -19.73 10.48 30.27
CA SER A 174 -19.85 9.55 29.14
C SER A 174 -19.42 10.13 27.78
N THR A 175 -19.07 11.43 27.68
CA THR A 175 -18.79 12.11 26.39
C THR A 175 -17.35 12.61 26.25
N SER A 176 -16.36 11.74 26.45
CA SER A 176 -14.95 12.12 26.27
C SER A 176 -14.57 12.26 24.79
N PRO A 177 -13.78 13.28 24.38
CA PRO A 177 -13.29 13.40 23.03
C PRO A 177 -12.43 12.21 22.63
N LEU A 178 -12.81 11.54 21.55
CA LEU A 178 -12.04 10.43 20.98
C LEU A 178 -11.19 10.95 19.83
N ARG A 179 -9.97 10.42 19.71
CA ARG A 179 -9.14 10.60 18.53
C ARG A 179 -9.28 9.38 17.65
N SER A 180 -9.57 9.62 16.37
CA SER A 180 -9.58 8.61 15.32
C SER A 180 -8.14 8.11 15.14
N ALA A 181 -7.89 6.88 15.57
CA ALA A 181 -6.56 6.29 15.59
C ALA A 181 -6.19 5.69 14.23
N SER A 182 -5.01 6.08 13.72
CA SER A 182 -4.05 5.10 13.18
C SER A 182 -2.91 4.83 14.19
N GLY A 183 -3.08 5.20 15.47
CA GLY A 183 -2.11 4.98 16.55
C GLY A 183 -2.77 5.08 17.93
N THR A 184 -2.33 4.24 18.85
CA THR A 184 -2.83 4.01 20.22
C THR A 184 -3.50 5.20 20.90
N ALA A 185 -4.72 5.01 21.41
CA ALA A 185 -5.48 6.02 22.14
C ALA A 185 -4.89 6.23 23.55
N SER A 186 -4.43 7.45 23.81
CA SER A 186 -4.19 7.94 25.18
C SER A 186 -5.36 8.81 25.60
N VAL A 187 -5.93 8.48 26.76
CA VAL A 187 -6.93 9.30 27.44
C VAL A 187 -6.20 10.45 28.15
N SER A 188 -6.55 11.69 27.82
CA SER A 188 -6.15 12.83 28.64
C SER A 188 -7.11 12.98 29.82
N PRO A 189 -6.62 13.21 31.04
CA PRO A 189 -7.49 13.35 32.20
C PRO A 189 -8.27 14.68 32.09
N VAL A 190 -9.58 14.62 32.32
CA VAL A 190 -10.40 15.82 32.58
C VAL A 190 -10.98 15.70 33.99
N CYS A 191 -10.90 16.82 34.71
CA CYS A 191 -11.15 16.96 36.14
C CYS A 191 -12.46 16.29 36.59
N SER A 192 -12.36 15.45 37.60
CA SER A 192 -13.37 14.47 38.00
C SER A 192 -14.20 14.95 39.20
N ALA A 193 -14.86 16.10 39.12
CA ALA A 193 -15.75 16.53 40.21
C ALA A 193 -16.96 17.38 39.76
N PRO A 194 -18.17 17.05 40.23
CA PRO A 194 -19.28 18.01 40.30
C PRO A 194 -18.98 19.04 41.38
N CYS A 195 -19.11 20.32 41.05
CA CYS A 195 -19.42 21.30 42.08
C CYS A 195 -20.92 21.17 42.36
N LEU A 196 -21.24 20.89 43.62
CA LEU A 196 -22.59 20.81 44.21
C LEU A 196 -23.45 22.01 43.85
#